data_AF-Q01RI4-F1
#
_entry.id   AF-Q01RI4-F1
#
_cell.length_a   1.000
_cell.length_b   1.000
_cell.length_c   1.000
_cell.angle_alpha   90.00
_cell.angle_beta   90.00
_cell.angle_gamma   90.00
#
_symmetry.space_group_name_H-M   'P 1'
#
loop_
_entity.id
_entity.type
_entity.pdbx_description
1 polymer ?
#
loop_
_entity_poly.entity_id
_entity_poly.type
_entity_poly.pdbx_seq_one_letter_code
_entity_poly.pdbx_strand_id
1 'polypeptide(L)'
;MLDDTYRQVIWQYLWNELEKARYEQATASARFDLLVKEVPTGIPDPDVSLRIQKATQQANAALLQYMRVLKRFTDFTLYGIVPEDLPPAQEP
;
A
#
# COMPACT_ATOMS: atom_id res chain seq x y z
N MET A 1 7.42 24.42 -17.29
CA MET A 1 8.39 23.97 -16.27
C MET A 1 7.62 23.95 -14.96
N LEU A 2 7.44 22.80 -14.32
CA LEU A 2 6.77 22.76 -13.01
C LEU A 2 7.63 23.58 -12.04
N ASP A 3 7.00 24.46 -11.26
CA ASP A 3 7.70 25.21 -10.21
C ASP A 3 8.30 24.21 -9.19
N ASP A 4 9.52 24.46 -8.71
CA ASP A 4 10.23 23.53 -7.82
C ASP A 4 9.44 23.26 -6.54
N THR A 5 8.73 24.28 -6.05
CA THR A 5 7.79 24.20 -4.92
C THR A 5 6.66 23.20 -5.19
N TYR A 6 6.08 23.25 -6.39
CA TYR A 6 4.98 22.37 -6.78
C TYR A 6 5.45 20.91 -6.94
N ARG A 7 6.67 20.72 -7.48
CA ARG A 7 7.30 19.40 -7.55
C ARG A 7 7.52 18.81 -6.17
N GLN A 8 7.92 19.63 -5.20
CA GLN A 8 8.15 19.20 -3.82
C GLN A 8 6.83 18.83 -3.11
N VAL A 9 5.73 19.56 -3.35
CA VAL A 9 4.40 19.22 -2.83
C VAL A 9 3.92 17.88 -3.38
N ILE A 10 4.04 17.65 -4.69
CA ILE A 10 3.67 16.37 -5.31
C ILE A 10 4.53 15.24 -4.75
N TRP A 11 5.84 15.47 -4.59
CA TRP A 11 6.75 14.49 -4.02
C TRP A 11 6.34 14.09 -2.60
N GLN A 12 6.06 15.07 -1.74
CA GLN A 12 5.63 14.85 -0.35
C GLN A 12 4.29 14.09 -0.29
N TYR A 13 3.35 14.45 -1.15
CA TYR A 13 2.07 13.73 -1.25
C TYR A 13 2.26 12.26 -1.62
N LEU A 14 3.02 11.99 -2.69
CA LEU A 14 3.28 10.62 -3.15
C LEU A 14 4.11 9.82 -2.13
N TRP A 15 5.03 10.47 -1.43
CA TRP A 15 5.79 9.87 -0.34
C TRP A 15 4.88 9.45 0.82
N ASN A 16 3.97 10.33 1.25
CA ASN A 16 3.02 10.04 2.32
C ASN A 16 2.06 8.90 1.94
N GLU A 17 1.57 8.87 0.69
CA GLU A 17 0.77 7.75 0.19
C GLU A 17 1.56 6.44 0.22
N LEU A 18 2.84 6.48 -0.17
CA LEU A 18 3.71 5.30 -0.20
C LEU A 18 3.96 4.77 1.21
N GLU A 19 4.27 5.64 2.18
CA GLU A 19 4.45 5.24 3.58
C GLU A 19 3.18 4.65 4.18
N LYS A 20 2.02 5.25 3.90
CA LYS A 20 0.73 4.72 4.34
C LYS A 20 0.46 3.32 3.76
N ALA A 21 0.64 3.16 2.45
CA ALA A 21 0.44 1.87 1.80
C ALA A 21 1.43 0.81 2.30
N ARG A 22 2.69 1.20 2.58
CA ARG A 22 3.70 0.33 3.19
C ARG A 22 3.29 -0.11 4.59
N TYR A 23 2.79 0.81 5.41
CA TYR A 23 2.32 0.50 6.77
C TYR A 23 1.12 -0.45 6.76
N GLU A 24 0.17 -0.23 5.86
CA GLU A 24 -1.00 -1.10 5.68
C GLU A 24 -0.59 -2.51 5.21
N GLN A 25 0.34 -2.61 4.26
CA GLN A 25 0.88 -3.89 3.80
C GLN A 25 1.62 -4.64 4.91
N ALA A 26 2.47 -3.96 5.68
CA ALA A 26 3.20 -4.56 6.80
C ALA A 26 2.23 -5.06 7.88
N THR A 27 1.20 -4.27 8.19
CA THR A 27 0.17 -4.64 9.18
C THR A 27 -0.64 -5.85 8.71
N ALA A 28 -1.05 -5.88 7.44
CA ALA A 28 -1.78 -7.01 6.87
C ALA A 28 -0.93 -8.28 6.83
N SER A 29 0.35 -8.16 6.46
CA SER A 29 1.30 -9.28 6.47
C SER A 29 1.51 -9.83 7.88
N ALA A 30 1.72 -8.96 8.87
CA ALA A 30 1.90 -9.39 10.26
C ALA A 30 0.67 -10.13 10.80
N ARG A 31 -0.54 -9.68 10.45
CA ARG A 31 -1.79 -10.37 10.82
C ARG A 31 -1.89 -11.76 10.20
N PHE A 32 -1.51 -11.89 8.93
CA PHE A 32 -1.46 -13.19 8.26
C PHE A 32 -0.45 -14.14 8.94
N ASP A 33 0.76 -13.66 9.22
CA ASP A 33 1.81 -14.47 9.87
C ASP A 33 1.38 -14.96 11.26
N LEU A 34 0.66 -14.12 12.03
CA LEU A 34 0.10 -14.52 13.31
C LEU A 34 -0.98 -15.60 13.15
N LEU A 35 -1.91 -15.42 12.22
CA LEU A 35 -2.97 -16.40 11.95
C LEU A 35 -2.42 -17.75 11.50
N VAL A 36 -1.37 -17.77 10.68
CA VAL A 36 -0.71 -19.01 10.25
C VAL A 36 -0.01 -19.71 11.42
N LYS A 37 0.60 -18.95 12.33
CA LYS A 37 1.25 -19.49 13.54
C LYS A 37 0.25 -20.03 14.57
N GLU A 38 -0.95 -19.46 14.64
CA GLU A 38 -2.00 -19.89 15.57
C GLU A 38 -2.71 -21.18 15.13
N VAL A 39 -2.54 -21.62 13.88
CA VAL A 39 -3.14 -22.86 13.38
C VAL A 39 -2.36 -24.05 13.93
N PRO A 40 -2.94 -24.86 14.84
CA PRO A 40 -2.27 -26.07 15.30
C PRO A 40 -2.13 -27.02 14.11
N THR A 41 -0.96 -27.65 13.97
CA THR A 41 -0.69 -28.70 12.98
C THR A 41 -1.72 -29.82 13.11
N GLY A 42 -2.75 -29.77 12.25
CA GLY A 42 -3.92 -30.64 12.20
C GLY A 42 -4.81 -30.20 11.03
N ILE A 43 -5.89 -30.94 10.74
CA ILE A 43 -6.85 -30.52 9.69
C ILE A 43 -7.45 -29.18 10.17
N PRO A 44 -7.20 -28.06 9.44
CA PRO A 44 -7.71 -26.78 9.86
C PRO A 44 -9.24 -26.83 9.85
N ASP A 45 -9.84 -26.41 10.96
CA ASP A 45 -11.29 -26.20 11.03
C ASP A 45 -11.70 -25.30 9.85
N PRO A 46 -12.81 -25.58 9.13
CA PRO A 46 -13.28 -24.75 8.03
C PRO A 46 -13.42 -23.25 8.38
N ASP A 47 -13.69 -22.89 9.63
CA ASP A 47 -13.70 -21.48 10.07
C ASP A 47 -12.27 -20.88 10.05
N VAL A 48 -11.27 -21.65 10.47
CA VAL A 48 -9.87 -21.23 10.45
C VAL A 48 -9.36 -21.09 9.01
N SER A 49 -9.70 -22.02 8.12
CA SER A 49 -9.35 -21.92 6.68
C SER A 49 -9.95 -20.67 6.03
N LEU A 50 -11.21 -20.33 6.34
CA LEU A 50 -11.86 -19.12 5.84
C LEU A 50 -11.19 -17.84 6.37
N ARG A 51 -10.77 -17.82 7.64
CA ARG A 51 -10.04 -16.68 8.25
C ARG A 51 -8.68 -16.47 7.59
N ILE A 52 -7.93 -17.54 7.36
CA ILE A 52 -6.65 -17.48 6.63
C ILE A 52 -6.88 -16.95 5.22
N GLN A 53 -7.87 -17.48 4.49
CA GLN A 53 -8.15 -17.05 3.12
C GLN A 53 -8.50 -15.56 3.04
N LYS A 54 -9.32 -15.07 3.98
CA LYS A 54 -9.63 -13.63 4.09
C LYS A 54 -8.40 -12.79 4.40
N ALA A 55 -7.56 -13.23 5.34
CA ALA A 55 -6.31 -12.54 5.67
C ALA A 55 -5.35 -12.49 4.48
N THR A 56 -5.21 -13.59 3.73
CA THR A 56 -4.43 -13.64 2.49
C THR A 56 -4.95 -12.66 1.44
N GLN A 57 -6.27 -12.62 1.24
CA GLN A 57 -6.87 -11.66 0.30
C GLN A 57 -6.61 -10.21 0.71
N GLN A 58 -6.71 -9.90 2.01
CA GLN A 58 -6.41 -8.56 2.54
C GLN A 58 -4.93 -8.20 2.36
N ALA A 59 -4.01 -9.12 2.66
CA ALA A 59 -2.58 -8.91 2.47
C ALA A 59 -2.22 -8.70 0.99
N ASN A 60 -2.81 -9.50 0.08
CA ASN A 60 -2.62 -9.34 -1.36
C ASN A 60 -3.19 -8.01 -1.86
N ALA A 61 -4.37 -7.61 -1.39
CA ALA A 61 -4.95 -6.32 -1.75
C ALA A 61 -4.04 -5.15 -1.31
N ALA A 62 -3.53 -5.18 -0.07
CA ALA A 62 -2.62 -4.17 0.44
C ALA A 62 -1.28 -4.13 -0.35
N LEU A 63 -0.75 -5.30 -0.72
CA LEU A 63 0.45 -5.39 -1.57
C LEU A 63 0.22 -4.77 -2.96
N LEU A 64 -0.91 -5.07 -3.60
CA LEU A 64 -1.25 -4.49 -4.90
C LEU A 64 -1.40 -2.97 -4.83
N GLN A 65 -1.96 -2.44 -3.73
CA GLN A 65 -2.04 -1.01 -3.49
C GLN A 65 -0.65 -0.39 -3.31
N TYR A 66 0.20 -1.00 -2.48
CA TYR A 66 1.59 -0.56 -2.31
C TYR A 66 2.34 -0.53 -3.64
N MET A 67 2.26 -1.59 -4.46
CA MET A 67 2.91 -1.64 -5.77
C MET A 67 2.39 -0.55 -6.71
N ARG A 68 1.08 -0.25 -6.69
CA ARG A 68 0.48 0.81 -7.48
C ARG A 68 1.02 2.19 -7.09
N VAL A 69 1.08 2.48 -5.80
CA VAL A 69 1.61 3.76 -5.28
C VAL A 69 3.11 3.87 -5.54
N LEU A 70 3.87 2.80 -5.32
CA LEU A 70 5.31 2.75 -5.61
C LEU A 70 5.59 3.03 -7.09
N LYS A 71 4.80 2.45 -7.99
CA LYS A 71 4.89 2.74 -9.42
C LYS A 71 4.65 4.22 -9.70
N ARG A 72 3.59 4.82 -9.14
CA ARG A 72 3.29 6.25 -9.32
C ARG A 72 4.42 7.15 -8.79
N PHE A 73 4.95 6.85 -7.61
CA PHE A 73 6.09 7.57 -7.02
C PHE A 73 7.33 7.47 -7.91
N THR A 74 7.62 6.27 -8.42
CA THR A 74 8.77 6.01 -9.31
C THR A 74 8.59 6.73 -10.64
N ASP A 75 7.38 6.70 -11.21
CA ASP A 75 7.05 7.37 -12.48
C ASP A 75 7.25 8.89 -12.36
N PHE A 76 6.83 9.48 -11.24
CA PHE A 76 7.05 10.89 -10.95
C PHE A 76 8.51 11.23 -10.70
N THR A 77 9.22 10.41 -9.93
CA THR A 77 10.61 10.67 -9.53
C THR A 77 11.59 10.49 -10.69
N LEU A 78 11.44 9.42 -11.47
CA LEU A 78 12.36 9.07 -12.56
C LEU A 78 11.99 9.73 -13.89
N TYR A 79 10.69 9.79 -14.22
CA TYR A 79 10.24 10.26 -15.53
C TYR A 79 9.52 11.61 -15.48
N GLY A 80 9.28 12.17 -14.28
CA GLY A 80 8.54 13.42 -14.12
C GLY A 80 7.06 13.30 -14.47
N ILE A 81 6.50 12.09 -14.50
CA ILE A 81 5.10 11.86 -14.83
C ILE A 81 4.25 12.26 -13.63
N VAL A 82 3.46 13.32 -13.80
CA VAL A 82 2.53 13.81 -12.78
C VAL A 82 1.28 12.93 -12.79
N PRO A 83 0.91 12.29 -11.67
CA PRO A 83 -0.34 11.54 -11.58
C PRO A 83 -1.55 12.47 -11.82
N GLU A 84 -2.49 12.06 -12.67
CA GLU A 84 -3.72 12.82 -12.96
C GLU A 84 -4.67 12.93 -11.75
N ASP A 85 -4.57 11.98 -10.82
CA ASP A 85 -5.43 11.85 -9.64
C ASP A 85 -4.88 12.60 -8.41
N LEU A 86 -4.03 13.61 -8.64
CA LEU A 86 -3.55 14.46 -7.56
C LEU A 86 -4.73 15.28 -7.01
N PRO A 87 -4.91 15.37 -5.68
CA PRO A 87 -5.84 16.34 -5.13
C PRO A 87 -5.44 17.73 -5.64
N PRO A 88 -6.41 18.62 -5.97
CA PRO A 88 -6.09 19.97 -6.37
C PRO A 88 -5.17 20.56 -5.31
N ALA A 89 -4.08 21.19 -5.76
CA ALA A 89 -3.19 21.92 -4.86
C ALA A 89 -4.08 22.80 -4.00
N GLN A 90 -4.16 22.50 -2.70
CA GLN A 90 -4.92 23.35 -1.79
C GLN A 90 -4.16 24.68 -1.76
N GLU A 91 -4.64 25.63 -2.56
CA GLU A 91 -4.32 27.03 -2.39
C GLU A 91 -4.70 27.42 -0.94
N PRO A 92 -3.85 28.23 -0.28
CA PRO A 92 -3.90 28.50 1.16
C PRO A 92 -5.20 29.14 1.63
#